data_AF-A0A1H9HMF4-F1
#
_entry.id   AF-A0A1H9HMF4-F1
#
_cell.length_a   1.000
_cell.length_b   1.000
_cell.length_c   1.000
_cell.angle_alpha   90.00
_cell.angle_beta   90.00
_cell.angle_gamma   90.00
#
_symmetry.space_group_name_H-M   'P 1'
#
loop_
_entity.id
_entity.type
_entity.pdbx_description
1 polymer ?
#
loop_
_entity_poly.entity_id
_entity_poly.type
_entity_poly.pdbx_seq_one_letter_code
_entity_poly.pdbx_strand_id
1 'polypeptide(L)'
;MTESNKNTIIKDFRSMSFYQIWIRSFADGNGDGIGDLIGVYDKLDYIKELGVDGIWFSPLYPSPNADFGYDISDYYDIHPDYGNLDLFKKVLKGAHERGLKVLMDLVVNHTSDEHKWFLESKKSRDNAYSDYYIWKDPKIVKGKKCPPNNYIR
;
A
#
# COMPACT_ATOMS: atom_id res chain seq x y z
N MET A 1 -21.66 -39.43 15.97
CA MET A 1 -21.58 -38.00 15.63
C MET A 1 -20.43 -37.87 14.65
N THR A 2 -20.71 -37.85 13.35
CA THR A 2 -19.68 -37.81 12.30
C THR A 2 -19.26 -36.37 12.07
N GLU A 3 -18.00 -36.05 12.33
CA GLU A 3 -17.37 -34.81 11.94
C GLU A 3 -17.50 -34.65 10.42
N SER A 4 -18.15 -33.55 10.00
CA SER A 4 -18.18 -33.18 8.59
C SER A 4 -16.83 -32.59 8.22
N ASN A 5 -16.03 -33.36 7.48
CA ASN A 5 -14.87 -32.86 6.76
C ASN A 5 -15.33 -31.77 5.78
N LYS A 6 -15.21 -30.50 6.17
CA LYS A 6 -15.30 -29.38 5.24
C LYS A 6 -14.03 -29.39 4.38
N ASN A 7 -14.05 -30.19 3.30
CA ASN A 7 -13.14 -30.00 2.19
C ASN A 7 -13.48 -28.66 1.53
N THR A 8 -12.93 -27.57 2.07
CA THR A 8 -12.99 -26.26 1.42
C THR A 8 -12.13 -26.35 0.18
N ILE A 9 -12.77 -26.57 -0.97
CA ILE A 9 -12.09 -26.43 -2.26
C ILE A 9 -11.59 -24.99 -2.33
N ILE A 10 -10.28 -24.81 -2.24
CA ILE A 10 -9.66 -23.50 -2.42
C ILE A 10 -9.90 -23.13 -3.88
N LYS A 11 -10.72 -22.10 -4.08
CA LYS A 11 -10.99 -21.55 -5.41
C LYS A 11 -9.67 -21.09 -6.03
N ASP A 12 -9.48 -21.39 -7.30
CA ASP A 12 -8.32 -20.94 -8.07
C ASP A 12 -8.36 -19.42 -8.22
N PHE A 13 -7.26 -18.71 -7.95
CA PHE A 13 -7.18 -17.26 -8.04
C PHE A 13 -7.56 -16.73 -9.44
N ARG A 14 -7.36 -17.53 -10.50
CA ARG A 14 -7.75 -17.20 -11.88
C ARG A 14 -9.25 -17.06 -12.08
N SER A 15 -10.05 -17.63 -11.17
CA SER A 15 -11.51 -17.57 -11.17
C SER A 15 -12.08 -16.64 -10.10
N MET A 16 -11.21 -15.99 -9.32
CA MET A 16 -11.61 -15.09 -8.25
C MET A 16 -11.92 -13.69 -8.78
N SER A 17 -12.90 -13.02 -8.17
CA SER A 17 -13.14 -11.60 -8.35
C SER A 17 -12.67 -10.82 -7.12
N PHE A 18 -12.01 -9.69 -7.36
CA PHE A 18 -11.50 -8.81 -6.30
C PHE A 18 -12.14 -7.44 -6.38
N TYR A 19 -12.46 -6.87 -5.23
CA TYR A 19 -12.92 -5.49 -5.10
C TYR A 19 -11.74 -4.61 -4.66
N GLN A 20 -11.35 -3.68 -5.53
CA GLN A 20 -10.27 -2.75 -5.20
C GLN A 20 -10.80 -1.61 -4.32
N ILE A 21 -10.11 -1.32 -3.23
CA ILE A 21 -10.43 -0.22 -2.32
C ILE A 21 -9.35 0.86 -2.43
N TRP A 22 -9.80 2.06 -2.77
CA TRP A 22 -9.07 3.30 -2.54
C TRP A 22 -9.53 3.88 -1.18
N ILE A 23 -8.76 3.61 -0.12
CA ILE A 23 -9.26 3.77 1.27
C ILE A 23 -9.73 5.19 1.57
N ARG A 24 -8.97 6.21 1.14
CA ARG A 24 -9.23 7.63 1.40
C ARG A 24 -10.63 8.08 0.94
N SER A 25 -11.24 7.37 -0.02
CA SER A 25 -12.54 7.74 -0.60
C SER A 25 -13.60 6.64 -0.45
N PHE A 26 -13.33 5.59 0.32
CA PHE A 26 -14.25 4.45 0.42
C PHE A 26 -15.34 4.67 1.47
N ALA A 27 -14.96 4.79 2.75
CA ALA A 27 -15.88 5.00 3.85
C ALA A 27 -15.13 5.63 5.02
N ASP A 28 -15.63 6.77 5.50
CA ASP A 28 -15.17 7.45 6.70
C ASP A 28 -15.84 6.83 7.94
N GLY A 29 -15.05 6.25 8.84
CA GLY A 29 -15.54 5.60 10.06
C GLY A 29 -15.37 6.44 11.32
N ASN A 30 -14.58 7.52 11.27
CA ASN A 30 -14.28 8.35 12.43
C ASN A 30 -14.92 9.75 12.38
N GLY A 31 -15.40 10.18 11.21
CA GLY A 31 -16.10 11.44 10.96
C GLY A 31 -15.19 12.63 10.61
N ASP A 32 -13.93 12.41 10.21
CA ASP A 32 -12.98 13.46 9.83
C ASP A 32 -13.07 13.88 8.35
N GLY A 33 -13.91 13.22 7.56
CA GLY A 33 -14.11 13.48 6.13
C GLY A 33 -13.21 12.67 5.20
N ILE A 34 -12.39 11.76 5.73
CA ILE A 34 -11.50 10.88 4.97
C ILE A 34 -11.85 9.42 5.27
N GLY A 35 -11.78 8.56 4.24
CA GLY A 35 -11.99 7.14 4.45
C GLY A 35 -10.84 6.46 5.19
N ASP A 36 -11.18 5.54 6.09
CA ASP A 36 -10.24 4.91 7.04
C ASP A 36 -10.56 3.41 7.26
N LEU A 37 -9.72 2.73 8.06
CA LEU A 37 -9.89 1.30 8.31
C LEU A 37 -11.11 0.98 9.20
N ILE A 38 -11.64 1.92 9.97
CA ILE A 38 -12.89 1.73 10.72
C ILE A 38 -14.05 1.65 9.72
N GLY A 39 -14.11 2.60 8.79
CA GLY A 39 -15.12 2.61 7.74
C GLY A 39 -15.03 1.38 6.84
N VAL A 40 -13.81 0.89 6.54
CA VAL A 40 -13.65 -0.39 5.84
C VAL A 40 -14.20 -1.56 6.65
N TYR A 41 -13.88 -1.63 7.95
CA TYR A 41 -14.37 -2.69 8.83
C TYR A 41 -15.91 -2.75 8.84
N ASP A 42 -16.55 -1.59 8.96
CA ASP A 42 -18.01 -1.45 9.02
C ASP A 42 -18.69 -1.83 7.69
N LYS A 43 -17.95 -1.85 6.58
CA LYS A 43 -18.46 -2.23 5.25
C LYS A 43 -18.09 -3.64 4.82
N LEU A 44 -17.45 -4.45 5.67
CA LEU A 44 -17.06 -5.82 5.31
C LEU A 44 -18.27 -6.72 4.94
N ASP A 45 -19.42 -6.53 5.60
CA ASP A 45 -20.65 -7.27 5.26
C ASP A 45 -21.19 -6.87 3.88
N TYR A 46 -21.18 -5.57 3.56
CA TYR A 46 -21.52 -5.08 2.22
C TYR A 46 -20.58 -5.68 1.16
N ILE A 47 -19.26 -5.65 1.39
CA ILE A 47 -18.28 -6.22 0.45
C ILE A 47 -18.54 -7.70 0.24
N LYS A 48 -18.88 -8.44 1.31
CA LYS A 48 -19.23 -9.85 1.18
C LYS A 48 -20.52 -10.07 0.39
N GLU A 49 -21.53 -9.25 0.60
CA GLU A 49 -22.82 -9.31 -0.10
C GLU A 49 -22.67 -9.08 -1.60
N LEU A 50 -21.70 -8.25 -2.04
CA LEU A 50 -21.35 -8.10 -3.46
C LEU A 50 -20.92 -9.41 -4.14
N GLY A 51 -20.56 -10.45 -3.37
CA GLY A 51 -20.18 -11.75 -3.89
C GLY A 51 -18.74 -11.85 -4.39
N VAL A 52 -17.88 -10.89 -4.03
CA VAL A 52 -16.45 -10.95 -4.36
C VAL A 52 -15.70 -11.95 -3.48
N ASP A 53 -14.56 -12.42 -3.96
CA ASP A 53 -13.69 -13.36 -3.24
C ASP A 53 -12.66 -12.66 -2.36
N GLY A 54 -12.36 -11.38 -2.61
CA GLY A 54 -11.40 -10.64 -1.80
C GLY A 54 -11.36 -9.14 -2.05
N ILE A 55 -10.60 -8.47 -1.20
CA ILE A 55 -10.30 -7.05 -1.24
C ILE A 55 -8.87 -6.87 -1.74
N TRP A 56 -8.66 -5.90 -2.63
CA TRP A 56 -7.33 -5.38 -2.96
C TRP A 56 -7.23 -3.93 -2.49
N PHE A 57 -6.39 -3.68 -1.50
CA PHE A 57 -6.12 -2.31 -1.08
C PHE A 57 -5.10 -1.64 -1.99
N SER A 58 -5.41 -0.42 -2.41
CA SER A 58 -4.37 0.55 -2.78
C SER A 58 -3.49 0.86 -1.56
N PRO A 59 -2.33 1.52 -1.70
CA PRO A 59 -1.38 1.70 -0.59
C PRO A 59 -2.01 2.23 0.70
N LEU A 60 -1.75 1.53 1.81
CA LEU A 60 -2.19 1.92 3.16
C LEU A 60 -1.04 2.44 4.03
N TYR A 61 0.18 2.46 3.49
CA TYR A 61 1.41 2.72 4.23
C TYR A 61 1.62 4.22 4.49
N PRO A 62 2.41 4.61 5.51
CA PRO A 62 2.89 5.97 5.67
C PRO A 62 3.48 6.53 4.38
N SER A 63 3.06 7.75 4.05
CA SER A 63 3.38 8.44 2.82
C SER A 63 3.16 9.94 3.02
N PRO A 64 4.01 10.82 2.45
CA PRO A 64 3.73 12.25 2.38
C PRO A 64 2.52 12.61 1.49
N ASN A 65 1.96 11.63 0.76
CA ASN A 65 0.88 11.78 -0.20
C ASN A 65 1.23 12.68 -1.41
N ALA A 66 2.50 12.79 -1.79
CA ALA A 66 2.89 13.49 -3.01
C ALA A 66 2.43 12.76 -4.29
N ASP A 67 2.20 11.44 -4.19
CA ASP A 67 1.57 10.59 -5.20
C ASP A 67 0.45 9.75 -4.57
N PHE A 68 -0.32 10.39 -3.69
CA PHE A 68 -1.50 9.82 -3.04
C PHE A 68 -1.30 8.43 -2.40
N GLY A 69 -0.13 8.17 -1.81
CA GLY A 69 0.16 6.93 -1.10
C GLY A 69 1.14 5.99 -1.81
N TYR A 70 1.44 6.23 -3.10
CA TYR A 70 2.45 5.44 -3.83
C TYR A 70 3.89 5.89 -3.50
N ASP A 71 4.07 7.09 -2.95
CA ASP A 71 5.33 7.56 -2.36
C ASP A 71 5.45 7.10 -0.89
N ILE A 72 5.84 5.84 -0.69
CA ILE A 72 5.89 5.21 0.65
C ILE A 72 7.13 5.65 1.45
N SER A 73 6.93 6.06 2.71
CA SER A 73 7.99 6.45 3.65
C SER A 73 8.30 5.39 4.72
N ASP A 74 7.39 4.46 4.98
CA ASP A 74 7.62 3.27 5.83
C ASP A 74 6.73 2.09 5.37
N TYR A 75 7.33 0.94 5.05
CA TYR A 75 6.59 -0.25 4.60
C TYR A 75 6.00 -1.09 5.74
N TYR A 76 6.34 -0.81 7.01
CA TYR A 76 6.01 -1.66 8.15
C TYR A 76 4.85 -1.17 9.00
N ASP A 77 4.29 0.00 8.67
CA ASP A 77 3.18 0.60 9.40
C ASP A 77 2.03 1.00 8.47
N ILE A 78 0.95 1.53 9.06
CA ILE A 78 -0.21 2.07 8.38
C ILE A 78 -0.19 3.59 8.48
N HIS A 79 -0.62 4.27 7.42
CA HIS A 79 -0.72 5.72 7.39
C HIS A 79 -1.65 6.21 8.53
N PRO A 80 -1.25 7.23 9.30
CA PRO A 80 -2.02 7.69 10.46
C PRO A 80 -3.44 8.15 10.12
N ASP A 81 -3.67 8.79 8.96
CA ASP A 81 -5.01 9.11 8.45
C ASP A 81 -5.95 7.90 8.35
N TYR A 82 -5.41 6.68 8.17
CA TYR A 82 -6.20 5.47 7.95
C TYR A 82 -6.32 4.62 9.22
N GLY A 83 -5.55 4.94 10.26
CA GLY A 83 -5.50 4.23 11.54
C GLY A 83 -4.12 3.71 11.88
N ASN A 84 -4.03 2.44 12.28
CA ASN A 84 -2.79 1.82 12.73
C ASN A 84 -2.78 0.32 12.42
N LEU A 85 -1.63 -0.33 12.66
CA LEU A 85 -1.44 -1.74 12.39
C LEU A 85 -2.43 -2.65 13.16
N ASP A 86 -2.84 -2.29 14.38
CA ASP A 86 -3.81 -3.09 15.13
C ASP A 86 -5.21 -2.99 14.56
N LEU A 87 -5.61 -1.83 14.05
CA LEU A 87 -6.84 -1.66 13.31
C LEU A 87 -6.82 -2.43 11.99
N PHE A 88 -5.68 -2.42 11.28
CA PHE A 88 -5.52 -3.25 10.08
C PHE A 88 -5.65 -4.75 10.40
N LYS A 89 -5.07 -5.23 11.51
CA LYS A 89 -5.26 -6.63 11.96
C LYS A 89 -6.73 -6.95 12.22
N LYS A 90 -7.52 -6.01 12.74
CA LYS A 90 -8.97 -6.19 12.93
C LYS A 90 -9.69 -6.32 11.59
N VAL A 91 -9.40 -5.47 10.62
CA VAL A 91 -9.94 -5.56 9.24
C VAL A 91 -9.56 -6.89 8.59
N LEU A 92 -8.28 -7.27 8.66
CA LEU A 92 -7.78 -8.53 8.10
C LEU A 92 -8.51 -9.74 8.70
N LYS A 93 -8.64 -9.78 10.04
CA LYS A 93 -9.37 -10.85 10.74
C LYS A 93 -10.84 -10.87 10.33
N GLY A 94 -11.51 -9.72 10.36
CA GLY A 94 -12.93 -9.61 10.01
C GLY A 94 -13.24 -9.99 8.55
N ALA A 95 -12.32 -9.67 7.63
CA ALA A 95 -12.41 -10.09 6.22
C ALA A 95 -12.27 -11.61 6.09
N HIS A 96 -11.26 -12.20 6.74
CA HIS A 96 -11.05 -13.65 6.72
C HIS A 96 -12.22 -14.44 7.35
N GLU A 97 -12.84 -13.94 8.42
CA GLU A 97 -14.03 -14.55 9.03
C GLU A 97 -15.23 -14.59 8.07
N ARG A 98 -15.30 -13.66 7.12
CA ARG A 98 -16.31 -13.62 6.03
C ARG A 98 -15.89 -14.42 4.79
N GLY A 99 -14.73 -15.08 4.85
CA GLY A 99 -14.15 -15.82 3.74
C GLY A 99 -13.59 -14.94 2.62
N LEU A 100 -13.40 -13.64 2.86
CA LEU A 100 -12.74 -12.73 1.92
C LEU A 100 -11.23 -12.89 2.01
N LYS A 101 -10.53 -12.84 0.87
CA LYS A 101 -9.07 -12.68 0.81
C LYS A 101 -8.69 -11.20 0.90
N VAL A 102 -7.47 -10.92 1.33
CA VAL A 102 -6.91 -9.56 1.36
C VAL A 102 -5.61 -9.53 0.59
N LEU A 103 -5.53 -8.63 -0.39
CA LEU A 103 -4.34 -8.30 -1.16
C LEU A 103 -3.91 -6.86 -0.82
N MET A 104 -2.61 -6.68 -0.69
CA MET A 104 -1.97 -5.39 -0.45
C MET A 104 -1.22 -4.96 -1.71
N ASP A 105 -1.28 -3.67 -2.04
CA ASP A 105 -0.39 -3.10 -3.04
C ASP A 105 1.08 -3.18 -2.57
N LEU A 106 1.99 -3.49 -3.49
CA LEU A 106 3.42 -3.64 -3.24
C LEU A 106 4.21 -2.73 -4.18
N VAL A 107 4.43 -1.50 -3.72
CA VAL A 107 5.13 -0.46 -4.48
C VAL A 107 6.63 -0.51 -4.15
N VAL A 108 7.41 -1.21 -4.97
CA VAL A 108 8.85 -1.46 -4.72
C VAL A 108 9.79 -0.89 -5.77
N ASN A 109 9.26 -0.31 -6.84
CA ASN A 109 10.08 0.35 -7.86
C ASN A 109 10.73 1.64 -7.33
N HIS A 110 10.05 2.33 -6.40
CA HIS A 110 10.50 3.58 -5.80
C HIS A 110 9.96 3.70 -4.36
N THR A 111 10.54 4.62 -3.60
CA THR A 111 10.07 5.05 -2.28
C THR A 111 9.87 6.57 -2.27
N SER A 112 9.25 7.11 -1.23
CA SER A 112 9.32 8.55 -0.93
C SER A 112 10.76 9.01 -0.73
N ASP A 113 11.02 10.30 -0.99
CA ASP A 113 12.26 10.98 -0.62
C ASP A 113 12.36 11.28 0.89
N GLU A 114 11.31 11.00 1.66
CA GLU A 114 11.30 10.98 3.12
C GLU A 114 11.59 9.59 3.70
N HIS A 115 11.70 8.54 2.87
CA HIS A 115 12.01 7.19 3.32
C HIS A 115 13.42 7.14 3.94
N LYS A 116 13.59 6.40 5.05
CA LYS A 116 14.87 6.28 5.78
C LYS A 116 16.04 5.91 4.84
N TRP A 117 15.82 4.99 3.92
CA TRP A 117 16.84 4.60 2.94
C TRP A 117 17.25 5.75 2.02
N PHE A 118 16.32 6.57 1.53
CA PHE A 118 16.66 7.73 0.70
C PHE A 118 17.41 8.78 1.50
N LEU A 119 16.94 9.04 2.73
CA LEU A 119 17.58 9.98 3.66
C LEU A 119 19.01 9.56 4.01
N GLU A 120 19.30 8.27 4.17
CA GLU A 120 20.68 7.79 4.35
C GLU A 120 21.49 7.86 3.05
N SER A 121 20.91 7.38 1.94
CA SER A 121 21.57 7.36 0.63
C SER A 121 22.07 8.73 0.20
N LYS A 122 21.27 9.79 0.40
CA LYS A 122 21.63 11.17 0.01
C LYS A 122 22.72 11.82 0.86
N LYS A 123 23.12 11.24 2.01
CA LYS A 123 24.13 11.86 2.91
C LYS A 123 25.54 11.82 2.34
N SER A 124 25.89 10.74 1.63
CA SER A 124 27.22 10.56 1.06
C SER A 124 27.17 9.57 -0.10
N ARG A 125 28.19 9.62 -0.97
CA ARG A 125 28.41 8.61 -2.01
C ARG A 125 29.06 7.32 -1.48
N ASP A 126 29.35 7.27 -0.18
CA ASP A 126 30.04 6.18 0.49
C ASP A 126 29.36 5.94 1.84
N ASN A 127 28.31 5.11 1.80
CA ASN A 127 27.61 4.55 2.95
C ASN A 127 26.84 3.29 2.50
N ALA A 128 26.28 2.54 3.46
CA ALA A 128 25.59 1.27 3.20
C ALA A 128 24.35 1.39 2.28
N TYR A 129 23.80 2.60 2.09
CA TYR A 129 22.61 2.89 1.29
C TYR A 129 22.94 3.67 0.00
N SER A 130 24.20 3.98 -0.28
CA SER A 130 24.57 4.83 -1.44
C SER A 130 24.12 4.24 -2.77
N ASP A 131 24.11 2.91 -2.90
CA ASP A 131 23.71 2.20 -4.13
C ASP A 131 22.23 1.75 -4.12
N TYR A 132 21.44 2.12 -3.11
CA TYR A 132 19.99 1.83 -3.10
C TYR A 132 19.20 2.66 -4.12
N TYR A 133 19.75 3.81 -4.54
CA TYR A 133 19.14 4.71 -5.52
C TYR A 133 20.13 5.04 -6.64
N ILE A 134 19.59 5.46 -7.79
CA ILE A 134 20.40 5.77 -8.96
C ILE A 134 20.87 7.23 -8.91
N TRP A 135 22.09 7.43 -8.42
CA TRP A 135 22.76 8.73 -8.44
C TRP A 135 23.65 8.89 -9.68
N LYS A 136 23.55 10.03 -10.36
CA LYS A 136 24.40 10.37 -11.52
C LYS A 136 24.81 11.83 -11.47
N ASP A 137 26.06 12.10 -11.81
CA ASP A 137 26.57 13.44 -11.94
C ASP A 137 25.88 14.17 -13.11
N PRO A 138 25.62 15.49 -12.98
CA PRO A 138 24.97 16.25 -14.03
C PRO A 138 25.87 16.33 -15.27
N LYS A 139 25.26 16.36 -16.47
CA LYS A 139 25.97 16.73 -17.69
C LYS A 139 26.27 18.23 -17.67
N ILE A 140 27.42 18.64 -18.21
CA ILE A 140 27.75 20.06 -18.38
C ILE A 140 27.62 20.41 -19.86
N VAL A 141 26.66 21.28 -20.20
CA VAL A 141 26.44 21.77 -21.56
C VAL A 141 26.53 23.29 -21.56
N LYS A 142 27.51 23.84 -22.30
CA LYS A 142 27.79 25.29 -22.36
C LYS A 142 27.91 25.93 -20.96
N GLY A 143 28.61 25.25 -20.05
CA GLY A 143 28.83 25.71 -18.67
C GLY A 143 27.63 25.57 -17.72
N LYS A 144 26.50 25.03 -18.17
CA LYS A 144 25.31 24.80 -17.32
C LYS A 144 25.18 23.33 -16.96
N LYS A 145 24.76 23.06 -15.71
CA LYS A 145 24.34 21.73 -15.28
C LYS A 145 23.04 21.35 -15.99
N CYS A 146 23.02 20.18 -16.59
CA CYS A 146 21.89 19.58 -17.27
C CYS A 146 21.64 18.17 -16.72
N PRO A 147 20.41 17.63 -16.86
CA PRO A 147 20.12 16.26 -16.47
C PRO A 147 21.06 15.23 -17.14
N PRO A 148 21.29 14.06 -16.53
CA PRO A 148 22.19 13.03 -17.06
C PRO A 148 21.77 12.49 -18.43
N ASN A 149 20.49 12.53 -18.77
CA ASN A 149 19.93 12.13 -20.06
C ASN A 149 18.69 13.00 -20.39
N ASN A 150 17.98 12.65 -21.47
CA ASN A 150 16.76 13.33 -21.91
C ASN A 150 15.47 12.58 -21.51
N TYR A 151 15.52 11.73 -20.46
CA TYR A 151 14.29 11.13 -19.94
C TYR A 151 13.39 12.24 -19.41
N ILE A 152 12.11 12.14 -19.74
CA ILE A 152 11.09 13.10 -19.34
C ILE A 152 10.37 12.60 -18.09
N ARG A 153 9.88 13.54 -17.28
CA ARG A 153 8.96 13.30 -16.17
C ARG A 153 7.53 13.34 -16.70
#